data_AF-A0ABD6CQA6-F1
#
_entry.id   AF-A0ABD6CQA6-F1
#
_cell.length_a   1.000
_cell.length_b   1.000
_cell.length_c   1.000
_cell.angle_alpha   90.00
_cell.angle_beta   90.00
_cell.angle_gamma   90.00
#
_symmetry.space_group_name_H-M   'P 1'
#
loop_
_entity.id
_entity.type
_entity.pdbx_description
1 polymer ?
#
loop_
_entity_poly.entity_id
_entity_poly.type
_entity_poly.pdbx_seq_one_letter_code
_entity_poly.pdbx_strand_id
1 'polypeptide(L)' 'MTTTVCKPPHVKFRREGDGGLVYDHENYGYEDASMYEVSDTVIDVLEFVDGERSREAVECEFSPAVVETLVERGVLADVE' A
#
# COMPACT_ATOMS: atom_id res chain seq x y z
N MET A 1 16.99 3.54 -13.58
CA MET A 1 16.93 3.85 -12.13
C MET A 1 16.03 2.79 -11.55
N THR A 2 16.52 2.02 -10.59
CA THR A 2 15.75 0.93 -10.01
C THR A 2 14.77 1.55 -9.03
N THR A 3 13.53 1.76 -9.46
CA THR A 3 12.50 2.34 -8.59
C THR A 3 12.02 1.25 -7.63
N THR A 4 12.14 1.52 -6.34
CA THR A 4 11.63 0.64 -5.29
C THR A 4 10.39 1.24 -4.66
N VAL A 5 9.46 0.38 -4.27
CA VAL A 5 8.29 0.76 -3.48
C VAL A 5 8.36 0.07 -2.14
N CYS A 6 7.90 0.75 -1.11
CA CYS A 6 7.79 0.18 0.22
C CYS A 6 6.42 0.45 0.82
N LYS A 7 6.07 -0.36 1.82
CA LYS A 7 4.93 -0.06 2.67
C LYS A 7 5.34 0.99 3.72
N PRO A 8 4.70 2.17 3.76
CA PRO A 8 5.03 3.18 4.75
C PRO A 8 4.86 2.65 6.18
N PRO A 9 5.67 3.12 7.16
CA PRO A 9 5.64 2.61 8.53
C PRO A 9 4.35 2.96 9.27
N HIS A 10 3.71 4.09 8.90
CA HIS A 10 2.43 4.55 9.43
C HIS A 10 1.23 3.83 8.80
N VAL A 11 1.41 3.11 7.68
CA VAL A 11 0.35 2.30 7.04
C VAL A 11 0.29 0.93 7.72
N LYS A 12 -0.86 0.63 8.32
CA LYS A 12 -1.22 -0.71 8.82
C LYS A 12 -2.37 -1.26 7.99
N PHE A 13 -2.48 -2.58 7.90
CA PHE A 13 -3.59 -3.21 7.22
C PHE A 13 -3.98 -4.52 7.91
N ARG A 14 -5.21 -4.96 7.68
CA ARG A 14 -5.69 -6.29 8.08
C ARG A 14 -6.61 -6.84 7.00
N ARG A 15 -6.51 -8.15 6.75
CA ARG A 15 -7.43 -8.87 5.86
C ARG A 15 -8.73 -9.17 6.61
N GLU A 16 -9.87 -8.89 5.99
CA GLU A 16 -11.20 -9.20 6.53
C GLU A 16 -12.14 -9.66 5.39
N GLY A 17 -12.62 -10.91 5.49
CA GLY A 17 -13.54 -11.46 4.49
C GLY A 17 -12.92 -11.53 3.09
N ASP A 18 -13.59 -10.90 2.12
CA ASP A 18 -13.21 -10.83 0.69
C ASP A 18 -12.36 -9.58 0.38
N GLY A 19 -11.79 -8.94 1.40
CA GLY A 19 -10.99 -7.74 1.26
C GLY A 19 -10.19 -7.42 2.52
N GLY A 20 -10.07 -6.13 2.84
CA GLY A 20 -9.47 -5.73 4.10
C GLY A 20 -9.59 -4.25 4.39
N LEU A 21 -8.98 -3.86 5.51
CA LEU A 21 -8.93 -2.49 5.99
C LEU A 21 -7.48 -2.02 5.98
N VAL A 22 -7.28 -0.80 5.52
CA VAL A 22 -6.01 -0.08 5.62
C VAL A 22 -6.20 1.13 6.54
N TYR A 23 -5.22 1.33 7.40
CA TYR A 23 -5.15 2.39 8.39
C TYR A 23 -3.96 3.27 8.04
N ASP A 24 -4.23 4.51 7.67
CA ASP A 24 -3.21 5.54 7.53
C ASP A 24 -3.11 6.34 8.84
N HIS A 25 -1.95 6.21 9.52
CA HIS A 25 -1.65 6.94 10.75
C HIS A 25 -0.78 8.19 10.51
N GLU A 26 -0.52 8.60 9.27
CA GLU A 26 0.31 9.79 9.02
C GLU A 26 -0.35 11.08 9.56
N ASN A 27 -1.68 11.10 9.69
CA ASN A 27 -2.44 12.20 10.29
C ASN A 27 -2.45 12.21 11.85
N TYR A 28 -1.34 11.87 12.50
CA TYR A 28 -1.26 11.92 13.97
C TYR A 28 -1.14 13.38 14.47
N GLY A 29 -2.26 14.11 14.47
CA GLY A 29 -2.32 15.52 14.90
C GLY A 29 -3.50 16.34 14.34
N TYR A 30 -4.16 15.84 13.29
CA TYR A 30 -5.47 16.28 12.83
C TYR A 30 -6.46 15.13 13.06
N GLU A 31 -7.69 15.42 13.40
CA GLU A 31 -8.63 14.56 14.16
C GLU A 31 -9.07 13.20 13.54
N ASP A 32 -8.42 12.64 12.52
CA ASP A 32 -8.87 11.37 11.92
C ASP A 32 -7.72 10.51 11.36
N ALA A 33 -7.43 9.37 12.02
CA ALA A 33 -6.68 8.29 11.39
C ALA A 33 -7.55 7.73 10.26
N SER A 34 -7.15 7.96 9.01
CA SER A 34 -7.99 7.61 7.86
C SER A 34 -8.02 6.10 7.69
N MET A 35 -9.19 5.51 7.95
CA MET A 35 -9.47 4.10 7.71
C MET A 35 -10.25 3.94 6.40
N TYR A 36 -9.80 3.03 5.54
CA TYR A 36 -10.48 2.74 4.28
C TYR A 36 -10.58 1.25 4.02
N GLU A 37 -11.77 0.84 3.54
CA GLU A 37 -12.06 -0.49 3.03
C GLU A 37 -11.45 -0.66 1.64
N VAL A 38 -10.73 -1.76 1.45
CA VAL A 38 -10.06 -2.10 0.20
C VAL A 38 -10.41 -3.52 -0.23
N SER A 39 -10.29 -3.75 -1.53
CA SER A 39 -10.43 -5.08 -2.13
C SER A 39 -9.26 -5.99 -1.74
N ASP A 40 -9.47 -7.30 -1.84
CA ASP A 40 -8.45 -8.33 -1.57
C ASP A 40 -7.14 -8.09 -2.34
N THR A 41 -7.22 -7.64 -3.60
CA THR A 41 -6.05 -7.30 -4.41
C THR A 41 -5.12 -6.28 -3.74
N VAL A 42 -5.66 -5.30 -3.02
CA VAL A 42 -4.84 -4.30 -2.31
C VAL A 42 -4.15 -4.95 -1.12
N ILE A 43 -4.83 -5.85 -0.42
CA ILE A 43 -4.25 -6.60 0.69
C ILE A 43 -3.15 -7.53 0.17
N ASP A 44 -3.35 -8.24 -0.94
CA ASP A 44 -2.30 -9.05 -1.56
C ASP A 44 -1.09 -8.22 -1.97
N VAL A 45 -1.28 -7.02 -2.54
CA VAL A 45 -0.15 -6.11 -2.83
C VAL A 45 0.60 -5.75 -1.56
N LEU A 46 -0.12 -5.40 -0.49
CA LEU A 46 0.47 -5.01 0.79
C LEU A 46 1.18 -6.17 1.51
N GLU A 47 0.67 -7.40 1.40
CA GLU A 47 1.33 -8.61 1.88
C GLU A 47 2.53 -9.00 1.01
N PHE A 48 2.46 -8.71 -0.29
CA PHE A 48 3.58 -8.90 -1.19
C PHE A 48 4.70 -7.89 -0.91
N VAL A 49 4.38 -6.63 -0.61
CA VAL A 49 5.37 -5.60 -0.27
C VAL A 49 5.68 -5.64 1.24
N ASP A 50 6.32 -6.73 1.69
CA ASP A 50 6.86 -6.83 3.05
C ASP A 50 8.21 -6.10 3.16
N GLY A 51 8.16 -4.78 3.34
CA GLY A 51 9.34 -3.91 3.40
C GLY A 51 9.56 -3.17 2.08
N GLU A 52 10.77 -3.24 1.53
CA GLU A 52 11.13 -2.65 0.23
C GLU A 52 11.12 -3.71 -0.87
N ARG A 53 10.53 -3.36 -2.01
CA ARG A 53 10.48 -4.25 -3.17
C ARG A 53 10.63 -3.46 -4.47
N SER A 54 11.20 -4.08 -5.48
CA SER A 54 11.29 -3.46 -6.81
C SER A 54 9.90 -3.21 -7.38
N ARG A 55 9.63 -1.98 -7.80
CA ARG A 55 8.34 -1.57 -8.38
C ARG A 55 7.95 -2.48 -9.53
N GLU A 56 8.89 -2.77 -10.43
CA GLU A 56 8.70 -3.66 -11.58
C GLU A 56 8.18 -5.05 -11.19
N ALA A 57 8.64 -5.60 -10.06
CA ALA A 57 8.19 -6.91 -9.59
C ALA A 57 6.73 -6.88 -9.09
N VAL A 58 6.34 -5.79 -8.43
CA VAL A 58 4.96 -5.57 -7.98
C VAL A 58 4.04 -5.31 -9.17
N GLU A 59 4.49 -4.51 -10.14
CA GLU A 59 3.73 -4.20 -11.36
C GLU A 59 3.53 -5.42 -12.25
N CYS A 60 4.51 -6.33 -12.29
CA CYS A 60 4.41 -7.60 -13.03
C CYS A 60 3.30 -8.51 -12.45
N GLU A 61 3.15 -8.52 -11.13
CA GLU A 61 2.15 -9.36 -10.43
C GLU A 61 0.75 -8.72 -10.41
N PHE A 62 0.66 -7.41 -10.15
CA PHE A 62 -0.60 -6.71 -9.84
C PHE A 62 -1.03 -5.66 -10.87
N SER A 63 -0.26 -5.45 -11.93
CA SER A 63 -0.40 -4.40 -12.94
C SER A 63 0.10 -3.01 -12.50
N PRO A 64 0.69 -2.24 -13.44
CA PRO A 64 1.24 -0.91 -13.14
C PRO A 64 0.19 0.10 -12.68
N ALA A 65 -1.04 0.04 -13.22
CA ALA A 65 -2.12 0.93 -12.83
C ALA A 65 -2.52 0.79 -11.35
N VAL A 66 -2.46 -0.45 -10.81
CA VAL A 66 -2.76 -0.70 -9.39
C VAL A 66 -1.67 -0.11 -8.52
N VAL A 67 -0.41 -0.37 -8.86
CA VAL A 67 0.74 0.17 -8.10
C VAL A 67 0.74 1.69 -8.11
N GLU A 68 0.51 2.32 -9.27
CA GLU A 68 0.39 3.77 -9.40
C GLU A 68 -0.72 4.32 -8.51
N THR A 69 -1.92 3.72 -8.55
CA THR A 69 -3.05 4.13 -7.70
C THR A 69 -2.73 4.01 -6.21
N LEU A 70 -2.02 2.95 -5.80
CA LEU A 70 -1.64 2.74 -4.40
C LEU A 70 -0.59 3.75 -3.93
N VAL A 71 0.33 4.14 -4.81
CA VAL A 71 1.30 5.21 -4.53
C VAL A 71 0.61 6.56 -4.44
N GLU A 72 -0.27 6.90 -5.38
CA GLU A 72 -1.05 8.15 -5.36
C GLU A 72 -1.93 8.30 -4.11
N ARG A 73 -2.42 7.19 -3.57
CA ARG A 73 -3.22 7.14 -2.34
C ARG A 73 -2.38 7.12 -1.06
N GLY A 74 -1.05 7.06 -1.15
CA GLY A 74 -0.16 6.97 0.01
C GLY A 74 -0.16 5.60 0.70
N VAL A 75 -0.74 4.57 0.06
CA VAL A 75 -0.73 3.18 0.57
C VAL A 75 0.65 2.54 0.40
N LEU A 76 1.32 2.89 -0.71
CA LEU A 76 2.71 2.57 -1.00
C LEU A 76 3.50 3.88 -1.10
N ALA A 77 4.77 3.84 -0.73
CA ALA A 77 5.71 4.94 -0.93
C ALA A 77 6.81 4.54 -1.91
N ASP A 78 7.18 5.46 -2.80
CA ASP A 78 8.38 5.33 -3.63
C ASP A 78 9.63 5.56 -2.77
N VAL A 79 10.65 4.72 -2.95
CA VAL A 79 11.93 4.81 -2.27
C VAL A 79 13.01 4.88 -3.33
N GLU A 80 13.76 5.98 -3.34
CA GLU A 80 14.89 6.24 -4.25
C GLU A 80 16.25 5.87 -3.63
#